data_AF-A0A821S9I3-F1
#
_entry.id   AF-A0A821S9I3-F1
#
_cell.length_a   1.000
_cell.length_b   1.000
_cell.length_c   1.000
_cell.angle_alpha   90.00
_cell.angle_beta   90.00
_cell.angle_gamma   90.00
#
_symmetry.space_group_name_H-M   'P 1'
#
loop_
_entity.id
_entity.type
_entity.pdbx_description
1 polymer ?
#
loop_
_entity_poly.entity_id
_entity_poly.type
_entity_poly.pdbx_seq_one_letter_code
_entity_poly.pdbx_strand_id
1 'polypeptide(L)'
;FLEYLIELLWTELENVPDDLTSVFPRRFPSDAISRYALKPLLSLLSLVSSFSAAYELLSTDNNESLTPNNVDKNPKPCTLLTLLERICFVSDDTGIRSLLCYEHTHAAGLRLLSIMQSDLDVQLLLETKYNYIEKLRQAQAEMESGGNIILDQLSLARNHVLVNGELLGGSQEKNMPPWTLNENDLTLLTSIPLFAGSMPLPDFYTIKATYGGLNNTKI
;
A
#
# COMPACT_ATOMS: atom_id res chain seq x y z
N PHE A 1 -18.92 0.45 -16.79
CA PHE A 1 -18.04 1.61 -16.50
C PHE A 1 -16.92 1.20 -15.56
N LEU A 2 -17.23 0.66 -14.37
CA LEU A 2 -16.21 0.23 -13.41
C LEU A 2 -15.25 -0.84 -13.97
N GLU A 3 -15.77 -1.92 -14.58
CA GLU A 3 -14.93 -2.97 -15.19
C GLU A 3 -13.94 -2.39 -16.20
N TYR A 4 -14.41 -1.52 -17.09
CA TYR A 4 -13.57 -0.81 -18.05
C TYR A 4 -12.50 0.05 -17.36
N LEU A 5 -12.84 0.73 -16.26
CA LEU A 5 -11.90 1.55 -15.50
C LEU A 5 -10.82 0.69 -14.85
N ILE A 6 -11.20 -0.46 -14.28
CA ILE A 6 -10.29 -1.44 -13.67
C ILE A 6 -9.39 -2.06 -14.74
N GLU A 7 -9.95 -2.47 -15.88
CA GLU A 7 -9.18 -3.02 -16.99
C GLU A 7 -8.17 -2.00 -17.53
N LEU A 8 -8.58 -0.73 -17.68
CA LEU A 8 -7.72 0.34 -18.12
C LEU A 8 -6.58 0.57 -17.10
N LEU A 9 -6.91 0.66 -15.81
CA LEU A 9 -5.90 0.82 -14.75
C LEU A 9 -4.91 -0.34 -14.76
N TRP A 10 -5.41 -1.58 -14.80
CA TRP A 10 -4.59 -2.79 -14.83
C TRP A 10 -3.65 -2.81 -16.03
N THR A 11 -4.18 -2.49 -17.21
CA THR A 11 -3.37 -2.44 -18.44
C THR A 11 -2.26 -1.40 -18.32
N GLU A 12 -2.55 -0.21 -17.80
CA GLU A 12 -1.54 0.84 -17.62
C GLU A 12 -0.50 0.53 -16.52
N LEU A 13 -0.86 -0.27 -15.52
CA LEU A 13 0.07 -0.70 -14.46
C LEU A 13 1.00 -1.82 -14.92
N GLU A 14 0.47 -2.77 -15.70
CA GLU A 14 1.21 -3.91 -16.23
C GLU A 14 1.99 -3.56 -17.51
N ASN A 15 1.65 -2.46 -18.17
CA ASN A 15 2.44 -1.90 -19.26
C ASN A 15 3.76 -1.39 -18.69
N VAL A 16 4.86 -1.98 -19.15
CA VAL A 16 6.22 -1.48 -18.92
C VAL A 16 6.31 -0.07 -19.56
N PRO A 17 6.56 1.01 -18.80
CA PRO A 17 6.76 2.32 -19.41
C PRO A 17 8.01 2.29 -20.30
N ASP A 18 7.92 2.83 -21.52
CA ASP A 18 9.04 2.95 -22.48
C ASP A 18 10.29 3.61 -21.88
N ASP A 19 10.12 4.34 -20.79
CA ASP A 19 11.16 5.01 -20.01
C ASP A 19 12.17 4.06 -19.30
N LEU A 20 11.93 2.75 -19.33
CA LEU A 20 12.90 1.70 -18.97
C LEU A 20 13.91 1.40 -20.11
N THR A 21 13.73 1.98 -21.30
CA THR A 21 14.74 1.97 -22.38
C THR A 21 15.88 2.98 -22.17
N SER A 22 15.88 3.68 -21.02
CA SER A 22 17.02 4.49 -20.56
C SER A 22 18.31 3.67 -20.61
N VAL A 23 19.30 4.18 -21.35
CA VAL A 23 20.64 3.57 -21.51
C VAL A 23 21.40 3.46 -20.17
N PHE A 24 20.94 4.15 -19.12
CA PHE A 24 21.53 4.11 -17.79
C PHE A 24 20.62 3.41 -16.78
N PRO A 25 21.19 2.51 -15.93
CA PRO A 25 20.45 1.95 -14.81
C PRO A 25 20.04 3.07 -13.85
N ARG A 26 18.75 3.15 -13.54
CA ARG A 26 18.24 4.07 -12.51
C ARG A 26 18.70 3.58 -11.14
N ARG A 27 19.04 4.51 -10.25
CA ARG A 27 19.52 4.18 -8.89
C ARG A 27 18.42 3.60 -8.00
N PHE A 28 17.17 4.03 -8.20
CA PHE A 28 15.98 3.41 -7.63
C PHE A 28 14.99 3.07 -8.76
N PRO A 29 14.40 1.87 -8.75
CA PRO A 29 13.55 1.38 -9.84
C PRO A 29 12.15 2.03 -9.89
N SER A 30 11.69 2.65 -8.81
CA SER A 30 10.31 3.14 -8.68
C SER A 30 10.20 4.67 -8.85
N ASP A 31 9.82 5.13 -10.03
CA ASP A 31 9.29 6.49 -10.21
C ASP A 31 7.88 6.61 -9.63
N ALA A 32 7.37 7.85 -9.55
CA ALA A 32 5.95 8.11 -9.30
C ALA A 32 5.06 7.30 -10.26
N ILE A 33 3.85 6.93 -9.80
CA ILE A 33 2.84 6.22 -10.63
C ILE A 33 2.82 6.80 -12.04
N SER A 34 2.83 5.93 -13.05
CA SER A 34 2.85 6.32 -14.45
C SER A 34 1.78 7.38 -14.71
N ARG A 35 2.14 8.45 -15.42
CA ARG A 35 1.20 9.51 -15.79
C ARG A 35 -0.05 8.96 -16.50
N TYR A 36 0.08 7.81 -17.14
CA TYR A 36 -0.99 7.11 -17.83
C TYR A 36 -1.93 6.37 -16.87
N ALA A 37 -1.37 5.72 -15.84
CA ALA A 37 -2.14 5.06 -14.77
C ALA A 37 -2.76 6.05 -13.77
N LEU A 38 -2.24 7.29 -13.68
CA LEU A 38 -2.71 8.29 -12.72
C LEU A 38 -4.19 8.66 -12.92
N LYS A 39 -4.62 8.89 -14.16
CA LYS A 39 -6.01 9.29 -14.46
C LYS A 39 -7.03 8.19 -14.09
N PRO A 40 -6.87 6.93 -14.52
CA PRO A 40 -7.79 5.87 -14.11
C PRO A 40 -7.72 5.62 -12.60
N LEU A 41 -6.53 5.71 -11.98
CA LEU A 41 -6.40 5.60 -10.53
C LEU A 41 -7.18 6.69 -9.79
N LEU A 42 -7.04 7.96 -10.19
CA LEU A 42 -7.78 9.08 -9.59
C LEU A 42 -9.30 8.94 -9.77
N SER A 43 -9.73 8.38 -10.91
CA SER A 43 -11.14 8.12 -11.18
C SER A 43 -11.66 6.96 -10.32
N LEU A 44 -10.83 5.95 -10.03
CA LEU A 44 -11.19 4.88 -9.10
C LEU A 44 -11.24 5.41 -7.67
N LEU A 45 -10.26 6.24 -7.29
CA LEU A 45 -10.19 6.90 -5.99
C LEU A 45 -11.40 7.78 -5.70
N SER A 46 -11.87 8.54 -6.70
CA SER A 46 -13.07 9.36 -6.51
C SER A 46 -14.32 8.50 -6.28
N LEU A 47 -14.41 7.30 -6.89
CA LEU A 47 -15.49 6.35 -6.61
C LEU A 47 -15.41 5.78 -5.19
N VAL A 48 -14.23 5.32 -4.76
CA VAL A 48 -14.05 4.70 -3.44
C VAL A 48 -13.95 5.72 -2.30
N SER A 49 -13.92 7.02 -2.60
CA SER A 49 -13.94 8.08 -1.59
C SER A 49 -15.26 8.20 -0.81
N SER A 50 -16.33 7.57 -1.32
CA SER A 50 -17.62 7.46 -0.64
C SER A 50 -17.75 6.07 -0.03
N PHE A 51 -17.99 6.00 1.29
CA PHE A 51 -18.22 4.73 1.98
C PHE A 51 -19.31 3.87 1.32
N SER A 52 -20.42 4.46 0.87
CA SER A 52 -21.51 3.68 0.24
C SER A 52 -21.05 2.98 -1.04
N ALA A 53 -20.24 3.66 -1.85
CA ALA A 53 -19.70 3.09 -3.08
C ALA A 53 -18.63 2.05 -2.75
N ALA A 54 -17.69 2.36 -1.84
CA ALA A 54 -16.68 1.40 -1.39
C ALA A 54 -17.32 0.14 -0.81
N TYR A 55 -18.38 0.27 0.00
CA TYR A 55 -19.11 -0.85 0.58
C TYR A 55 -19.77 -1.72 -0.48
N GLU A 56 -20.45 -1.14 -1.47
CA GLU A 56 -21.08 -1.90 -2.56
C GLU A 56 -20.02 -2.67 -3.38
N LEU A 57 -18.90 -2.01 -3.70
CA LEU A 57 -17.83 -2.60 -4.50
C LEU A 57 -17.04 -3.70 -3.78
N LEU A 58 -16.85 -3.54 -2.47
CA LEU A 58 -16.14 -4.51 -1.62
C LEU A 58 -17.07 -5.59 -1.04
N SER A 59 -18.39 -5.36 -1.07
CA SER A 59 -19.41 -6.32 -0.57
C SER A 59 -20.11 -7.14 -1.61
N THR A 60 -19.83 -6.87 -2.88
CA THR A 60 -20.19 -7.79 -3.94
C THR A 60 -19.24 -8.99 -3.88
N ASP A 61 -19.65 -10.05 -3.18
CA ASP A 61 -19.00 -11.36 -3.18
C ASP A 61 -19.22 -12.03 -4.55
N ASN A 62 -18.53 -11.52 -5.57
CA ASN A 62 -18.38 -12.25 -6.81
C ASN A 62 -17.44 -13.41 -6.53
N ASN A 63 -18.02 -14.52 -6.06
CA ASN A 63 -17.39 -15.82 -5.79
C ASN A 63 -16.83 -16.50 -7.06
N GLU A 64 -16.25 -15.73 -7.97
CA GLU A 64 -15.21 -16.24 -8.85
C GLU A 64 -13.89 -16.10 -8.10
N SER A 65 -13.78 -16.83 -6.99
CA SER A 65 -12.47 -17.27 -6.53
C SER A 65 -11.76 -17.79 -7.76
N LEU A 66 -10.57 -17.28 -8.04
CA LEU A 66 -9.67 -17.81 -9.05
C LEU A 66 -9.42 -19.29 -8.73
N THR A 67 -10.32 -20.15 -9.19
CA THR A 67 -10.13 -21.59 -9.10
C THR A 67 -8.95 -21.92 -10.01
N PRO A 68 -8.09 -22.87 -9.61
CA PRO A 68 -6.83 -23.16 -10.31
C PRO A 68 -7.01 -23.82 -11.69
N ASN A 69 -8.18 -23.70 -12.32
CA ASN A 69 -8.57 -24.45 -13.52
C ASN A 69 -9.06 -23.58 -14.69
N ASN A 70 -8.92 -22.26 -14.66
CA ASN A 70 -9.10 -21.44 -15.86
C ASN A 70 -7.76 -21.05 -16.48
N VAL A 71 -7.70 -21.19 -17.80
CA VAL A 71 -6.52 -21.41 -18.66
C VAL A 71 -5.64 -20.17 -18.86
N ASP A 72 -5.89 -19.07 -18.15
CA ASP A 72 -5.04 -17.89 -18.18
C ASP A 72 -4.19 -17.80 -16.91
N LYS A 73 -2.87 -17.86 -17.06
CA LYS A 73 -1.92 -17.71 -15.94
C LYS A 73 -1.93 -16.30 -15.32
N ASN A 74 -2.72 -15.37 -15.86
CA ASN A 74 -2.81 -13.98 -15.43
C ASN A 74 -4.15 -13.34 -15.87
N PRO A 75 -5.31 -13.73 -15.29
CA PRO A 75 -6.59 -13.16 -15.68
C PRO A 75 -6.69 -11.72 -15.19
N LYS A 76 -7.04 -10.80 -16.09
CA LYS A 76 -7.21 -9.38 -15.74
C LYS A 76 -8.25 -9.23 -14.61
N PRO A 77 -8.02 -8.36 -13.61
CA PRO A 77 -9.01 -8.10 -12.59
C PRO A 77 -10.22 -7.40 -13.20
N CYS A 78 -11.42 -7.84 -12.80
CA CYS A 78 -12.69 -7.28 -13.28
C CYS A 78 -13.44 -6.51 -12.17
N THR A 79 -13.08 -6.76 -10.91
CA THR A 79 -13.73 -6.16 -9.73
C THR A 79 -12.72 -5.44 -8.84
N LEU A 80 -13.17 -4.50 -8.02
CA LEU A 80 -12.29 -3.81 -7.08
C LEU A 80 -11.62 -4.81 -6.12
N LEU A 81 -12.37 -5.81 -5.67
CA LEU A 81 -11.87 -6.93 -4.88
C LEU A 81 -10.69 -7.64 -5.57
N THR A 82 -10.90 -8.14 -6.79
CA THR A 82 -9.84 -8.86 -7.53
C THR A 82 -8.66 -7.94 -7.86
N LEU A 83 -8.89 -6.64 -8.07
CA LEU A 83 -7.81 -5.68 -8.22
C LEU A 83 -6.98 -5.57 -6.94
N LEU A 84 -7.61 -5.33 -5.78
CA LEU A 84 -6.93 -5.17 -4.49
C LEU A 84 -6.15 -6.43 -4.09
N GLU A 85 -6.69 -7.62 -4.33
CA GLU A 85 -5.96 -8.87 -4.08
C GLU A 85 -4.66 -8.94 -4.89
N ARG A 86 -4.70 -8.47 -6.14
CA ARG A 86 -3.55 -8.55 -7.06
C ARG A 86 -2.57 -7.40 -6.96
N ILE A 87 -2.96 -6.24 -6.42
CA ILE A 87 -2.06 -5.09 -6.33
C ILE A 87 -1.71 -4.70 -4.88
N CYS A 88 -2.54 -5.04 -3.89
CA CYS A 88 -2.31 -4.68 -2.49
C CYS A 88 -1.93 -5.88 -1.61
N PHE A 89 -2.53 -7.05 -1.84
CA PHE A 89 -2.41 -8.21 -0.93
C PHE A 89 -1.60 -9.36 -1.54
N VAL A 90 -0.64 -9.02 -2.41
CA VAL A 90 0.28 -9.98 -3.02
C VAL A 90 1.27 -10.44 -1.95
N SER A 91 1.08 -11.66 -1.44
CA SER A 91 1.93 -12.24 -0.39
C SER A 91 2.70 -13.48 -0.83
N ASP A 92 2.35 -14.07 -1.97
CA ASP A 92 2.94 -15.30 -2.49
C ASP A 92 3.89 -15.04 -3.66
N ASP A 93 4.99 -15.80 -3.72
CA ASP A 93 5.95 -15.76 -4.84
C ASP A 93 5.27 -15.94 -6.21
N THR A 94 4.20 -16.72 -6.26
CA THR A 94 3.40 -16.94 -7.47
C THR A 94 2.64 -15.70 -7.89
N GLY A 95 2.01 -14.99 -6.96
CA GLY A 95 1.37 -13.70 -7.18
C GLY A 95 2.36 -12.64 -7.64
N ILE A 96 3.53 -12.54 -6.98
CA ILE A 96 4.59 -11.60 -7.36
C ILE A 96 5.07 -11.87 -8.80
N ARG A 97 5.36 -13.14 -9.14
CA ARG A 97 5.80 -13.55 -10.48
C ARG A 97 4.71 -13.46 -11.55
N SER A 98 3.44 -13.34 -11.15
CA SER A 98 2.33 -13.14 -12.09
C SER A 98 2.28 -11.72 -12.65
N LEU A 99 2.92 -10.76 -11.98
CA LEU A 99 2.93 -9.35 -12.34
C LEU A 99 4.15 -9.02 -13.21
N LEU A 100 3.95 -8.26 -14.28
CA LEU A 100 5.00 -7.82 -15.19
C LEU A 100 5.87 -6.73 -14.55
N CYS A 101 5.26 -5.86 -13.73
CA CYS A 101 5.92 -4.75 -13.05
C CYS A 101 5.52 -4.69 -11.58
N TYR A 102 5.85 -5.75 -10.81
CA TYR A 102 5.48 -5.89 -9.39
C TYR A 102 5.70 -4.62 -8.57
N GLU A 103 6.89 -4.03 -8.62
CA GLU A 103 7.20 -2.85 -7.80
C GLU A 103 6.30 -1.65 -8.13
N HIS A 104 6.01 -1.42 -9.41
CA HIS A 104 5.15 -0.33 -9.85
C HIS A 104 3.69 -0.58 -9.48
N THR A 105 3.18 -1.76 -9.83
CA THR A 105 1.81 -2.19 -9.59
C THR A 105 1.51 -2.21 -8.09
N HIS A 106 2.42 -2.77 -7.28
CA HIS A 106 2.25 -2.85 -5.83
C HIS A 106 2.35 -1.47 -5.15
N ALA A 107 3.27 -0.60 -5.58
CA ALA A 107 3.34 0.77 -5.07
C ALA A 107 2.06 1.57 -5.36
N ALA A 108 1.45 1.40 -6.54
CA ALA A 108 0.16 1.99 -6.88
C ALA A 108 -0.97 1.44 -5.98
N GLY A 109 -0.96 0.13 -5.73
CA GLY A 109 -1.89 -0.53 -4.81
C GLY A 109 -1.81 0.03 -3.39
N LEU A 110 -0.60 0.14 -2.82
CA LEU A 110 -0.41 0.70 -1.48
C LEU A 110 -0.90 2.15 -1.37
N ARG A 111 -0.73 2.97 -2.42
CA ARG A 111 -1.28 4.33 -2.47
C ARG A 111 -2.80 4.34 -2.51
N LEU A 112 -3.40 3.46 -3.32
CA LEU A 112 -4.86 3.27 -3.35
C LEU A 112 -5.37 2.91 -1.94
N LEU A 113 -4.75 1.90 -1.33
CA LEU A 113 -5.10 1.43 0.00
C LEU A 113 -4.94 2.52 1.07
N SER A 114 -3.88 3.33 0.99
CA SER A 114 -3.66 4.44 1.92
C SER A 114 -4.75 5.50 1.87
N ILE A 115 -5.34 5.73 0.70
CA ILE A 115 -6.43 6.69 0.55
C ILE A 115 -7.74 6.04 1.01
N MET A 116 -7.98 4.78 0.66
CA MET A 116 -9.17 4.05 1.12
C MET A 116 -9.24 3.99 2.66
N GLN A 117 -8.13 3.72 3.34
CA GLN A 117 -8.08 3.68 4.81
C GLN A 117 -8.17 5.05 5.50
N SER A 118 -8.26 6.15 4.74
CA SER A 118 -8.47 7.48 5.35
C SER A 118 -9.91 7.67 5.85
N ASP A 119 -10.84 6.88 5.33
CA ASP A 119 -12.19 6.74 5.86
C ASP A 119 -12.21 5.56 6.83
N LEU A 120 -12.57 5.83 8.10
CA LEU A 120 -12.61 4.83 9.17
C LEU A 120 -13.57 3.68 8.84
N ASP A 121 -14.71 3.96 8.21
CA ASP A 121 -15.69 2.93 7.89
C ASP A 121 -15.17 2.00 6.78
N VAL A 122 -14.48 2.57 5.79
CA VAL A 122 -13.80 1.79 4.74
C VAL A 122 -12.63 0.99 5.33
N GLN A 123 -11.85 1.57 6.24
CA GLN A 123 -10.76 0.89 6.93
C GLN A 123 -11.27 -0.33 7.70
N LEU A 124 -12.33 -0.17 8.50
CA LEU A 124 -12.95 -1.26 9.27
C LEU A 124 -13.49 -2.36 8.35
N LEU A 125 -14.09 -1.99 7.22
CA LEU A 125 -14.55 -2.94 6.22
C LEU A 125 -13.39 -3.73 5.61
N LEU A 126 -12.30 -3.05 5.24
CA LEU A 126 -11.10 -3.68 4.71
C LEU A 126 -10.48 -4.64 5.73
N GLU A 127 -10.40 -4.23 6.99
CA GLU A 127 -9.83 -5.08 8.04
C GLU A 127 -10.71 -6.30 8.34
N THR A 128 -12.03 -6.11 8.40
CA THR A 128 -12.98 -7.21 8.65
C THR A 128 -12.95 -8.24 7.51
N LYS A 129 -12.78 -7.80 6.26
CA LYS A 129 -12.83 -8.68 5.09
C LYS A 129 -11.50 -9.31 4.70
N TYR A 130 -10.42 -8.54 4.80
CA TYR A 130 -9.13 -8.94 4.25
C TYR A 130 -8.07 -9.18 5.31
N ASN A 131 -8.29 -8.74 6.56
CA ASN A 131 -7.27 -8.71 7.60
C ASN A 131 -5.98 -8.07 7.06
N TYR A 132 -6.13 -6.92 6.40
CA TYR A 132 -5.09 -6.38 5.53
C TYR A 132 -3.90 -5.86 6.33
N ILE A 133 -4.14 -5.34 7.52
CA ILE A 133 -3.08 -4.86 8.41
C ILE A 133 -2.15 -6.03 8.73
N GLU A 134 -2.70 -7.19 9.11
CA GLU A 134 -1.90 -8.36 9.41
C GLU A 134 -1.15 -8.91 8.18
N LYS A 135 -1.80 -8.96 7.00
CA LYS A 135 -1.15 -9.38 5.76
C LYS A 135 0.04 -8.49 5.40
N LEU A 136 -0.14 -7.17 5.49
CA LEU A 136 0.94 -6.21 5.23
C LEU A 136 2.04 -6.30 6.30
N ARG A 137 1.67 -6.52 7.57
CA ARG A 137 2.62 -6.69 8.68
C ARG A 137 3.48 -7.94 8.48
N GLN A 138 2.86 -9.05 8.09
CA GLN A 138 3.57 -10.28 7.77
C GLN A 138 4.53 -10.07 6.59
N ALA A 139 4.05 -9.47 5.50
CA ALA A 139 4.91 -9.16 4.36
C ALA A 139 6.08 -8.23 4.73
N GLN A 140 5.87 -7.30 5.67
CA GLN A 140 6.92 -6.42 6.18
C GLN A 140 7.93 -7.18 7.06
N ALA A 141 7.47 -8.14 7.86
CA ALA A 141 8.33 -8.98 8.70
C ALA A 141 9.19 -9.95 7.88
N GLU A 142 8.67 -10.45 6.75
CA GLU A 142 9.44 -11.32 5.82
C GLU A 142 10.64 -10.61 5.17
N MET A 143 10.67 -9.27 5.21
CA MET A 143 11.83 -8.50 4.76
C MET A 143 12.96 -8.44 5.79
N GLU A 144 12.70 -8.83 7.03
CA GLU A 144 13.72 -8.97 8.04
C GLU A 144 14.43 -10.30 7.87
N SER A 145 15.71 -10.25 7.49
CA SER A 145 16.52 -11.44 7.28
C SER A 145 17.80 -11.36 8.09
N GLY A 146 17.96 -12.27 9.05
CA GLY A 146 19.17 -12.39 9.86
C GLY A 146 19.51 -11.15 10.69
N GLY A 147 18.49 -10.40 11.14
CA GLY A 147 18.67 -9.17 11.92
C GLY A 147 18.97 -7.92 11.09
N ASN A 148 18.98 -8.03 9.75
CA ASN A 148 19.05 -6.89 8.83
C ASN A 148 17.69 -6.70 8.16
N ILE A 149 17.33 -5.44 7.93
CA ILE A 149 16.09 -5.10 7.22
C ILE A 149 16.46 -4.60 5.82
N ILE A 150 15.86 -5.21 4.80
CA ILE A 150 15.97 -4.71 3.43
C ILE A 150 15.06 -3.49 3.32
N LEU A 151 15.65 -2.31 3.14
CA LEU A 151 14.90 -1.07 2.98
C LEU A 151 14.82 -0.71 1.50
N ASP A 152 13.63 -0.83 0.94
CA ASP A 152 13.29 -0.42 -0.41
C ASP A 152 12.08 0.53 -0.43
N GLN A 153 11.69 0.97 -1.63
CA GLN A 153 10.52 1.83 -1.81
C GLN A 153 9.22 1.18 -1.26
N LEU A 154 9.05 -0.12 -1.48
CA LEU A 154 7.85 -0.85 -1.06
C LEU A 154 7.78 -1.01 0.46
N SER A 155 8.92 -1.10 1.13
CA SER A 155 9.06 -1.13 2.59
C SER A 155 8.55 0.17 3.19
N LEU A 156 8.98 1.32 2.64
CA LEU A 156 8.50 2.62 3.10
C LEU A 156 6.99 2.79 2.85
N ALA A 157 6.53 2.43 1.65
CA ALA A 157 5.13 2.50 1.29
C ALA A 157 4.25 1.61 2.20
N ARG A 158 4.66 0.36 2.46
CA ARG A 158 3.95 -0.54 3.38
C ARG A 158 3.96 -0.02 4.79
N ASN A 159 5.12 0.43 5.27
CA ASN A 159 5.24 1.00 6.60
C ASN A 159 4.34 2.25 6.77
N HIS A 160 4.20 3.07 5.74
CA HIS A 160 3.24 4.18 5.76
C HIS A 160 1.80 3.72 5.88
N VAL A 161 1.41 2.72 5.10
CA VAL A 161 0.06 2.16 5.18
C VAL A 161 -0.21 1.59 6.58
N LEU A 162 0.73 0.80 7.11
CA LEU A 162 0.66 0.17 8.43
C LEU A 162 0.56 1.20 9.56
N VAL A 163 1.46 2.19 9.60
CA VAL A 163 1.44 3.24 10.63
C VAL A 163 0.12 4.01 10.59
N ASN A 164 -0.39 4.33 9.40
CA ASN A 164 -1.65 5.06 9.29
C ASN A 164 -2.85 4.23 9.77
N GLY A 165 -2.87 2.93 9.47
CA GLY A 165 -3.96 2.03 9.86
C GLY A 165 -3.95 1.65 11.34
N GLU A 166 -2.76 1.47 11.94
CA GLU A 166 -2.65 1.02 13.33
C GLU A 166 -2.70 2.14 14.36
N LEU A 167 -2.18 3.32 14.02
CA LEU A 167 -2.20 4.45 14.93
C LEU A 167 -3.55 5.15 14.82
N LEU A 168 -4.18 5.51 15.93
CA LEU A 168 -5.36 6.39 15.91
C LEU A 168 -4.93 7.85 15.80
N GLY A 169 -5.71 8.65 15.07
CA GLY A 169 -5.52 10.09 14.96
C GLY A 169 -5.35 10.60 13.52
N GLY A 170 -5.42 11.92 13.36
CA GLY A 170 -5.21 12.60 12.09
C GLY A 170 -3.74 12.70 11.68
N SER A 171 -3.47 13.24 10.48
CA SER A 171 -2.11 13.43 9.97
C SER A 171 -1.22 14.37 10.80
N GLN A 172 -1.83 15.20 11.67
CA GLN A 172 -1.13 16.10 12.60
C GLN A 172 -0.94 15.49 14.00
N GLU A 173 -1.48 14.30 14.23
CA GLU A 173 -1.42 13.59 15.53
C GLU A 173 -0.45 12.40 15.47
N LYS A 174 0.20 12.21 14.32
CA LYS A 174 1.10 11.12 13.99
C LYS A 174 2.31 11.64 13.23
N ASN A 175 3.49 11.10 13.51
CA ASN A 175 4.65 11.34 12.67
C ASN A 175 4.62 10.36 11.50
N MET A 176 3.99 10.72 10.37
CA MET A 176 3.87 9.76 9.26
C MET A 176 5.23 9.46 8.62
N PRO A 177 5.58 8.17 8.36
CA PRO A 177 6.77 7.83 7.61
C PRO A 177 6.69 8.38 6.18
N PRO A 178 7.84 8.66 5.54
CA PRO A 178 7.87 9.10 4.15
C PRO A 178 7.35 8.01 3.20
N TRP A 179 6.78 8.44 2.08
CA TRP A 179 6.36 7.54 1.01
C TRP A 179 7.50 7.09 0.11
N THR A 180 8.56 7.87 -0.02
CA THR A 180 9.61 7.68 -1.04
C THR A 180 10.99 7.74 -0.43
N LEU A 181 11.90 6.91 -0.92
CA LEU A 181 13.32 7.03 -0.62
C LEU A 181 13.86 8.31 -1.27
N ASN A 182 14.36 9.23 -0.46
CA ASN A 182 15.03 10.44 -0.96
C ASN A 182 16.54 10.23 -0.88
N GLU A 183 17.23 10.23 -2.03
CA GLU A 183 18.68 10.03 -2.12
C GLU A 183 19.47 11.06 -1.32
N ASN A 184 18.94 12.26 -1.16
CA ASN A 184 19.60 13.35 -0.45
C ASN A 184 19.42 13.25 1.08
N ASP A 185 18.61 12.30 1.55
CA ASP A 185 18.29 12.12 2.96
C ASP A 185 18.79 10.77 3.47
N LEU A 186 20.11 10.70 3.65
CA LEU A 186 20.82 9.55 4.24
C LEU A 186 20.34 9.22 5.66
N THR A 187 19.63 10.14 6.33
CA THR A 187 19.10 9.90 7.67
C THR A 187 17.91 8.95 7.64
N LEU A 188 17.15 8.88 6.53
CA LEU A 188 16.02 7.95 6.39
C LEU A 188 16.47 6.48 6.49
N LEU A 189 17.67 6.16 5.98
CA LEU A 189 18.22 4.80 5.99
C LEU A 189 18.65 4.32 7.38
N THR A 190 18.81 5.25 8.34
CA THR A 190 19.36 4.96 9.67
C THR A 190 18.42 5.29 10.83
N SER A 191 17.29 5.97 10.57
CA SER A 191 16.43 6.51 11.63
C SER A 191 14.98 6.04 11.60
N ILE A 192 14.49 5.40 10.53
CA ILE A 192 13.08 5.01 10.40
C ILE A 192 12.89 3.58 10.89
N PRO A 193 12.22 3.35 12.04
CA PRO A 193 11.93 2.01 12.52
C PRO A 193 10.80 1.38 11.70
N LEU A 194 11.07 0.34 10.91
CA LEU A 194 10.01 -0.33 10.15
C LEU A 194 9.07 -1.12 11.08
N PHE A 195 7.78 -1.09 10.78
CA PHE A 195 6.78 -1.86 11.50
C PHE A 195 6.77 -3.32 11.04
N ALA A 196 7.73 -4.09 11.51
CA ALA A 196 7.94 -5.48 11.14
C ALA A 196 7.54 -6.43 12.28
N GLY A 197 6.24 -6.70 12.43
CA GLY A 197 5.76 -7.75 13.34
C GLY A 197 5.76 -7.44 14.84
N SER A 198 6.50 -6.43 15.31
CA SER A 198 6.55 -6.08 16.73
C SER A 198 5.44 -5.09 17.10
N MET A 199 4.51 -5.50 17.96
CA MET A 199 3.73 -4.57 18.78
C MET A 199 4.45 -4.32 20.11
N PRO A 200 4.39 -3.10 20.68
CA PRO A 200 3.67 -1.93 20.17
C PRO A 200 4.40 -1.21 19.02
N LEU A 201 3.66 -0.37 18.29
CA LEU A 201 4.22 0.53 17.27
C LEU A 201 5.38 1.37 17.86
N PRO A 202 6.48 1.61 17.13
CA PRO A 202 7.58 2.45 17.62
C PRO A 202 7.12 3.85 18.04
N ASP A 203 7.57 4.31 19.21
CA ASP A 203 7.30 5.66 19.75
C ASP A 203 7.59 6.78 18.73
N PHE A 204 8.53 6.55 17.81
CA PHE A 204 8.87 7.45 16.71
C PHE A 204 7.64 7.95 15.94
N TYR A 205 6.63 7.10 15.75
CA TYR A 205 5.41 7.42 15.00
C TYR A 205 4.35 8.16 15.81
N THR A 206 4.50 8.21 17.13
CA THR A 206 3.55 8.87 18.04
C THR A 206 3.97 10.29 18.35
N ILE A 207 3.03 11.24 18.30
CA ILE A 207 3.26 12.60 18.79
C ILE A 207 2.84 12.65 20.25
N LYS A 208 3.80 12.86 21.15
CA LYS A 208 3.49 13.05 22.58
C LYS A 208 2.73 14.36 22.73
N ALA A 209 1.47 14.28 23.13
CA ALA A 209 0.67 15.45 23.45
C ALA A 209 1.28 16.18 24.65
N THR A 210 2.01 17.27 24.39
CA THR A 210 2.34 18.24 25.43
C THR A 210 1.08 19.06 25.72
N TYR A 211 0.29 18.60 26.68
CA TYR A 211 -0.74 19.45 27.29
C TYR A 211 -0.03 20.66 27.88
N GLY A 212 -0.31 21.84 27.35
CA GLY A 212 0.39 23.07 27.72
C GLY A 212 0.40 23.28 29.25
N GLY A 213 1.60 23.35 29.82
CA GLY A 213 1.83 24.03 31.09
C GLY A 213 1.60 23.26 32.39
N LEU A 214 1.44 21.94 32.40
CA LEU A 214 1.65 21.18 33.65
C LEU A 214 3.13 20.81 33.75
N ASN A 215 3.90 21.78 34.27
CA ASN A 215 5.21 21.54 34.84
C ASN A 215 5.11 20.35 35.79
N ASN A 216 5.77 19.24 35.45
CA ASN A 216 6.04 18.16 36.40
C ASN A 216 6.94 18.72 37.51
N THR A 217 6.32 19.27 38.55
CA THR A 217 6.91 19.28 39.88
C THR A 217 7.09 17.83 40.30
N LYS A 218 8.36 17.47 40.49
CA LYS A 218 8.86 16.27 41.15
C LYS A 218 7.95 15.81 42.29
N ILE A 219 7.65 14.52 42.33
CA ILE A 219 7.63 13.69 43.55
C ILE A 219 8.29 12.36 43.20
#